data_AF-A0A353Z700-F1
#
_entry.id   AF-A0A353Z700-F1
#
_cell.length_a   1.000
_cell.length_b   1.000
_cell.length_c   1.000
_cell.angle_alpha   90.00
_cell.angle_beta   90.00
_cell.angle_gamma   90.00
#
_symmetry.space_group_name_H-M   'P 1'
#
loop_
_entity.id
_entity.type
_entity.pdbx_description
1 polymer ?
#
loop_
_entity_poly.entity_id
_entity_poly.type
_entity_poly.pdbx_seq_one_letter_code
_entity_poly.pdbx_strand_id
1 'polypeptide(L)'
;MGRIARLSPAEMARQFEARGFEHFETERAQKKPVILAGSHFGVNRLFPLWLARQGVEVLSLEELDQLALMGVEKPDTLQSVALRSTFPAQATMLALRHLKSGGVCHLTGDNPRPAAVNVYHVRTFHGLEKEYPRGLANLSLMSGSAILPCFRTIHDRGRVLIEIHPPIRPQSSGPGRLSETASPEHPADRQFRRGSDSRDQSRAWQ
;
A
#
# COMPACT_ATOMS: atom_id res chain seq x y z
N MET A 1 11.46 -3.43 -17.39
CA MET A 1 11.59 -2.49 -16.25
C MET A 1 12.97 -1.83 -16.19
N GLY A 2 14.09 -2.57 -16.20
CA GLY A 2 15.44 -2.01 -16.03
C GLY A 2 15.80 -0.81 -16.94
N ARG A 3 15.39 -0.82 -18.23
CA ARG A 3 15.59 0.31 -19.14
C ARG A 3 14.87 1.59 -18.69
N ILE A 4 13.61 1.48 -18.23
CA ILE A 4 12.81 2.64 -17.82
C ILE A 4 13.43 3.31 -16.58
N ALA A 5 14.00 2.52 -15.67
CA ALA A 5 14.66 3.04 -14.47
C ALA A 5 15.95 3.85 -14.78
N ARG A 6 16.56 3.63 -15.95
CA ARG A 6 17.81 4.28 -16.37
C ARG A 6 17.62 5.41 -17.37
N LEU A 7 16.37 5.80 -17.65
CA LEU A 7 16.09 6.94 -18.52
C LEU A 7 16.69 8.22 -17.94
N SER A 8 17.28 9.03 -18.81
CA SER A 8 17.70 10.39 -18.51
C SER A 8 16.49 11.30 -18.17
N PRO A 9 16.69 12.47 -17.53
CA PRO A 9 15.64 13.47 -17.30
C PRO A 9 14.81 13.78 -18.55
N ALA A 10 15.48 14.04 -19.68
CA ALA A 10 14.81 14.37 -20.94
C ALA A 10 14.02 13.19 -21.51
N GLU A 11 14.50 11.96 -21.35
CA GLU A 11 13.76 10.77 -21.78
C GLU A 11 12.55 10.50 -20.87
N MET A 12 12.67 10.69 -19.56
CA MET A 12 11.51 10.56 -18.66
C MET A 12 10.43 11.58 -19.00
N ALA A 13 10.79 12.83 -19.25
CA ALA A 13 9.82 13.85 -19.64
C ALA A 13 9.03 13.47 -20.91
N ARG A 14 9.66 12.70 -21.83
CA ARG A 14 8.98 12.18 -23.03
C ARG A 14 8.18 10.90 -22.79
N GLN A 15 8.58 10.11 -21.81
CA GLN A 15 8.03 8.78 -21.57
C GLN A 15 6.95 8.74 -20.50
N PHE A 16 6.86 9.76 -19.64
CA PHE A 16 5.89 9.83 -18.56
C PHE A 16 4.87 10.94 -18.82
N GLU A 17 3.60 10.59 -18.76
CA GLU A 17 2.48 11.52 -18.70
C GLU A 17 1.87 11.43 -17.29
N ALA A 18 1.54 12.57 -16.67
CA ALA A 18 0.89 12.62 -15.37
C ALA A 18 -0.44 13.36 -15.47
N ARG A 19 -1.50 12.74 -14.94
CA ARG A 19 -2.86 13.31 -14.83
C ARG A 19 -3.26 13.40 -13.36
N GLY A 20 -3.96 14.47 -13.00
CA GLY A 20 -4.36 14.71 -11.60
C GLY A 20 -3.19 15.09 -10.68
N PHE A 21 -2.05 15.47 -11.26
CA PHE A 21 -0.85 15.84 -10.50
C PHE A 21 -1.09 17.11 -9.65
N GLU A 22 -2.03 17.96 -10.06
CA GLU A 22 -2.50 19.12 -9.31
C GLU A 22 -3.07 18.77 -7.93
N HIS A 23 -3.62 17.56 -7.73
CA HIS A 23 -4.06 17.11 -6.40
C HIS A 23 -2.88 16.97 -5.44
N PHE A 24 -1.77 16.43 -5.93
CA PHE A 24 -0.54 16.28 -5.16
C PHE A 24 0.11 17.63 -4.87
N GLU A 25 0.24 18.48 -5.88
CA GLU A 25 0.81 19.83 -5.72
C GLU A 25 -0.01 20.70 -4.77
N THR A 26 -1.35 20.56 -4.77
CA THR A 26 -2.22 21.28 -3.83
C THR A 26 -1.91 20.92 -2.38
N GLU A 27 -1.74 19.64 -2.05
CA GLU A 27 -1.39 19.23 -0.68
C GLU A 27 0.02 19.71 -0.30
N ARG A 28 0.98 19.61 -1.23
CA ARG A 28 2.37 20.06 -1.00
C ARG A 28 2.48 21.57 -0.79
N ALA A 29 1.77 22.36 -1.58
CA ALA A 29 1.73 23.82 -1.42
C ALA A 29 1.21 24.22 -0.02
N GLN A 30 0.32 23.40 0.55
CA GLN A 30 -0.20 23.57 1.91
C GLN A 30 0.68 22.95 3.00
N LYS A 31 1.85 22.40 2.64
CA LYS A 31 2.77 21.65 3.51
C LYS A 31 2.06 20.52 4.28
N LYS A 32 1.01 19.97 3.68
CA LYS A 32 0.28 18.83 4.25
C LYS A 32 1.01 17.54 3.86
N PRO A 33 1.15 16.59 4.79
CA PRO A 33 1.78 15.34 4.45
C PRO A 33 0.91 14.50 3.55
N VAL A 34 1.57 13.75 2.67
CA VAL A 34 0.91 13.00 1.60
C VAL A 34 1.34 11.55 1.64
N ILE A 35 0.35 10.67 1.52
CA ILE A 35 0.53 9.25 1.24
C ILE A 35 0.12 8.99 -0.20
N LEU A 36 1.05 8.53 -1.04
CA LEU A 36 0.80 8.12 -2.42
C LEU A 36 0.52 6.62 -2.42
N ALA A 37 -0.78 6.28 -2.44
CA ALA A 37 -1.25 4.90 -2.39
C ALA A 37 -1.15 4.24 -3.77
N GLY A 38 -0.18 3.34 -3.93
CA GLY A 38 -0.02 2.54 -5.13
C GLY A 38 -0.69 1.17 -5.07
N SER A 39 -0.57 0.45 -6.18
CA SER A 39 -0.90 -0.98 -6.29
C SER A 39 0.30 -1.74 -6.84
N HIS A 40 0.29 -3.07 -6.76
CA HIS A 40 1.30 -3.91 -7.39
C HIS A 40 1.15 -4.01 -8.92
N PHE A 41 0.28 -3.20 -9.52
CA PHE A 41 0.04 -3.15 -10.95
C PHE A 41 0.99 -2.18 -11.69
N GLY A 42 1.34 -2.52 -12.93
CA GLY A 42 2.10 -1.66 -13.83
C GLY A 42 3.52 -1.31 -13.35
N VAL A 43 3.91 -0.04 -13.47
CA VAL A 43 5.27 0.46 -13.14
C VAL A 43 5.38 1.08 -11.75
N ASN A 44 4.56 0.63 -10.80
CA ASN A 44 4.47 1.21 -9.47
C ASN A 44 5.84 1.41 -8.77
N ARG A 45 6.75 0.43 -8.94
CA ARG A 45 8.10 0.44 -8.35
C ARG A 45 9.01 1.55 -8.88
N LEU A 46 8.70 2.13 -10.04
CA LEU A 46 9.48 3.22 -10.62
C LEU A 46 8.92 4.60 -10.25
N PHE A 47 7.72 4.65 -9.67
CA PHE A 47 7.07 5.92 -9.36
C PHE A 47 7.80 6.76 -8.30
N PRO A 48 8.30 6.18 -7.18
CA PRO A 48 9.10 6.95 -6.22
C PRO A 48 10.36 7.54 -6.84
N LEU A 49 11.01 6.80 -7.75
CA LEU A 49 12.16 7.29 -8.51
C LEU A 49 11.79 8.44 -9.44
N TRP A 50 10.66 8.32 -10.15
CA TRP A 50 10.17 9.39 -11.02
C TRP A 50 9.91 10.67 -10.21
N LEU A 51 9.21 10.59 -9.08
CA LEU A 51 8.96 11.73 -8.18
C LEU A 51 10.25 12.34 -7.63
N ALA A 52 11.16 11.50 -7.15
CA ALA A 52 12.43 11.96 -6.58
C ALA A 52 13.27 12.75 -7.59
N ARG A 53 13.21 12.34 -8.87
CA ARG A 53 13.84 13.06 -9.98
C ARG A 53 13.12 14.36 -10.38
N GLN A 54 11.88 14.56 -9.93
CA GLN A 54 11.20 15.87 -9.98
C GLN A 54 11.58 16.77 -8.78
N GLY A 55 12.54 16.35 -7.94
CA GLY A 55 12.96 17.11 -6.75
C GLY A 55 12.04 16.92 -5.55
N VAL A 56 11.19 15.89 -5.55
CA VAL A 56 10.33 15.56 -4.39
C VAL A 56 11.11 14.66 -3.44
N GLU A 57 11.20 15.02 -2.16
CA GLU A 57 11.68 14.10 -1.13
C GLU A 57 10.62 13.02 -0.86
N VAL A 58 10.97 11.74 -1.03
CA VAL A 58 10.04 10.61 -0.92
C VAL A 58 10.64 9.51 -0.05
N LEU A 59 9.84 9.05 0.92
CA LEU A 59 10.06 7.80 1.63
C LEU A 59 9.18 6.69 1.01
N SER A 60 9.78 5.67 0.41
CA SER A 60 9.07 4.51 -0.15
C SER A 60 9.16 3.31 0.80
N LEU A 61 8.00 2.78 1.22
CA LEU A 61 7.91 1.53 1.97
C LEU A 61 7.58 0.38 1.01
N GLU A 62 8.49 -0.58 0.89
CA GLU A 62 8.39 -1.67 -0.10
C GLU A 62 8.73 -3.02 0.53
N GLU A 63 8.29 -4.13 -0.04
CA GLU A 63 8.70 -5.47 0.41
C GLU A 63 10.22 -5.63 0.39
N LEU A 64 10.83 -5.21 -0.71
CA LEU A 64 12.26 -5.26 -1.02
C LEU A 64 12.63 -3.95 -1.72
N ASP A 65 13.90 -3.51 -1.62
CA ASP A 65 14.40 -2.37 -2.40
C ASP A 65 14.62 -2.78 -3.86
N GLN A 66 13.57 -2.63 -4.68
CA GLN A 66 13.58 -3.09 -6.06
C GLN A 66 14.53 -2.28 -6.95
N LEU A 67 14.74 -1.01 -6.64
CA LEU A 67 15.67 -0.15 -7.37
C LEU A 67 17.11 -0.61 -7.15
N ALA A 68 17.48 -0.90 -5.90
CA ALA A 68 18.79 -1.47 -5.58
C ALA A 68 19.01 -2.82 -6.29
N LEU A 69 18.00 -3.71 -6.28
CA LEU A 69 18.07 -4.99 -6.99
C LEU A 69 18.24 -4.85 -8.52
N MET A 70 17.78 -3.74 -9.10
CA MET A 70 17.98 -3.42 -10.53
C MET A 70 19.32 -2.72 -10.82
N GLY A 71 20.14 -2.48 -9.81
CA GLY A 71 21.38 -1.71 -9.91
C GLY A 71 21.13 -0.26 -10.32
N VAL A 72 20.03 0.33 -9.83
CA VAL A 72 19.67 1.72 -10.11
C VAL A 72 20.14 2.57 -8.94
N GLU A 73 20.97 3.57 -9.24
CA GLU A 73 21.36 4.58 -8.28
C GLU A 73 20.16 5.48 -7.94
N LYS A 74 19.88 5.60 -6.64
CA LYS A 74 18.78 6.41 -6.14
C LYS A 74 19.29 7.84 -5.88
N PRO A 75 18.54 8.88 -6.24
CA PRO A 75 18.85 10.23 -5.78
C PRO A 75 18.69 10.31 -4.26
N ASP A 76 19.40 11.25 -3.62
CA ASP A 76 19.33 11.47 -2.16
C ASP A 76 17.92 11.83 -1.66
N THR A 77 17.08 12.35 -2.55
CA THR A 77 15.66 12.63 -2.29
C THR A 77 14.79 11.37 -2.23
N LEU A 78 15.34 10.17 -2.47
CA LEU A 78 14.60 8.91 -2.40
C LEU A 78 15.18 7.96 -1.35
N GLN A 79 14.44 7.78 -0.25
CA GLN A 79 14.71 6.74 0.72
C GLN A 79 13.77 5.56 0.50
N SER A 80 14.33 4.35 0.35
CA SER A 80 13.56 3.11 0.28
C SER A 80 13.77 2.30 1.55
N VAL A 81 12.68 1.86 2.18
CA VAL A 81 12.70 0.98 3.37
C VAL A 81 12.13 -0.39 2.97
N ALA A 82 13.00 -1.40 3.00
CA ALA A 82 12.62 -2.78 2.74
C ALA A 82 11.98 -3.40 3.99
N LEU A 83 10.67 -3.63 3.92
CA LEU A 83 9.85 -4.13 5.02
C LEU A 83 10.16 -5.58 5.38
N ARG A 84 10.68 -6.39 4.44
CA ARG A 84 11.05 -7.79 4.73
C ARG A 84 12.23 -7.91 5.70
N SER A 85 13.15 -6.94 5.68
CA SER A 85 14.36 -6.93 6.50
C SER A 85 14.31 -5.89 7.63
N THR A 86 13.15 -5.26 7.86
CA THR A 86 12.99 -4.20 8.86
C THR A 86 11.94 -4.61 9.88
N PHE A 87 12.18 -4.33 11.16
CA PHE A 87 11.17 -4.52 12.19
C PHE A 87 9.93 -3.64 11.89
N PRO A 88 8.70 -4.19 11.81
CA PRO A 88 7.54 -3.44 11.35
C PRO A 88 7.25 -2.13 12.12
N ALA A 89 7.47 -2.12 13.44
CA ALA A 89 7.29 -0.92 14.23
C ALA A 89 8.33 0.17 13.88
N GLN A 90 9.56 -0.21 13.55
CA GLN A 90 10.60 0.72 13.12
C GLN A 90 10.24 1.40 11.80
N ALA A 91 9.80 0.61 10.79
CA ALA A 91 9.34 1.16 9.52
C ALA A 91 8.14 2.10 9.70
N THR A 92 7.19 1.72 10.56
CA THR A 92 6.03 2.55 10.90
C THR A 92 6.44 3.86 11.57
N MET A 93 7.35 3.82 12.55
CA MET A 93 7.85 5.02 13.23
C MET A 93 8.60 5.96 12.28
N LEU A 94 9.42 5.41 11.36
CA LEU A 94 10.10 6.19 10.33
C LEU A 94 9.09 6.91 9.42
N ALA A 95 8.09 6.17 8.93
CA ALA A 95 7.04 6.74 8.09
C ALA A 95 6.23 7.82 8.81
N LEU A 96 5.85 7.58 10.07
CA LEU A 96 5.14 8.58 10.87
C LEU A 96 5.98 9.83 11.12
N ARG A 97 7.29 9.68 11.38
CA ARG A 97 8.18 10.84 11.55
C ARG A 97 8.26 11.66 10.27
N HIS A 98 8.48 11.00 9.14
CA HIS A 98 8.57 11.65 7.82
C HIS A 98 7.25 12.34 7.44
N LEU A 99 6.10 11.70 7.67
CA LEU A 99 4.80 12.31 7.43
C LEU A 99 4.52 13.47 8.40
N LYS A 100 4.85 13.34 9.70
CA LYS A 100 4.65 14.45 10.65
C LYS A 100 5.48 15.69 10.35
N SER A 101 6.58 15.57 9.60
CA SER A 101 7.35 16.72 9.10
C SER A 101 6.81 17.30 7.77
N GLY A 102 5.65 16.86 7.29
CA GLY A 102 5.07 17.30 6.01
C GLY A 102 5.60 16.55 4.79
N GLY A 103 6.29 15.42 4.99
CA GLY A 103 6.90 14.63 3.92
C GLY A 103 5.90 13.83 3.06
N VAL A 104 6.45 13.12 2.08
CA VAL A 104 5.72 12.31 1.10
C VAL A 104 6.09 10.84 1.26
N CYS A 105 5.12 10.02 1.62
CA CYS A 105 5.30 8.58 1.76
C CYS A 105 4.64 7.83 0.59
N HIS A 106 5.34 6.85 0.00
CA HIS A 106 4.79 5.94 -1.00
C HIS A 106 4.70 4.53 -0.43
N LEU A 107 3.57 3.85 -0.66
CA LEU A 107 3.38 2.43 -0.32
C LEU A 107 2.22 1.82 -1.12
N THR A 108 2.23 0.49 -1.23
CA THR A 108 1.14 -0.29 -1.84
C THR A 108 0.21 -0.86 -0.77
N GLY A 109 -1.10 -0.81 -1.02
CA GLY A 109 -2.14 -1.24 -0.07
C GLY A 109 -3.08 -2.34 -0.57
N ASP A 110 -2.71 -3.07 -1.62
CA ASP A 110 -3.60 -3.96 -2.38
C ASP A 110 -3.36 -5.46 -2.18
N ASN A 111 -2.29 -5.87 -1.50
CA ASN A 111 -2.00 -7.27 -1.21
C ASN A 111 -1.91 -7.52 0.30
N PRO A 112 -2.64 -8.51 0.84
CA PRO A 112 -2.48 -8.94 2.23
C PRO A 112 -1.12 -9.63 2.42
N ARG A 113 -0.54 -9.52 3.62
CA ARG A 113 0.67 -10.25 4.02
C ARG A 113 0.29 -11.49 4.84
N PRO A 114 0.85 -12.68 4.58
CA PRO A 114 0.42 -13.91 5.25
C PRO A 114 0.55 -13.95 6.78
N ALA A 115 1.37 -13.06 7.37
CA ALA A 115 1.91 -13.27 8.72
C ALA A 115 1.27 -12.43 9.85
N ALA A 116 0.21 -11.65 9.60
CA ALA A 116 -0.31 -10.73 10.61
C ALA A 116 -1.84 -10.81 10.76
N VAL A 117 -2.30 -11.67 11.66
CA VAL A 117 -3.70 -11.74 12.08
C VAL A 117 -4.15 -10.37 12.63
N ASN A 118 -5.36 -9.91 12.29
CA ASN A 118 -5.97 -8.62 12.69
C ASN A 118 -5.41 -7.34 12.03
N VAL A 119 -4.60 -7.44 10.98
CA VAL A 119 -4.05 -6.26 10.27
C VAL A 119 -4.86 -5.91 9.01
N TYR A 120 -5.90 -6.68 8.71
CA TYR A 120 -6.71 -6.55 7.50
C TYR A 120 -8.10 -6.00 7.76
N HIS A 121 -8.67 -5.43 6.71
CA HIS A 121 -10.06 -5.03 6.63
C HIS A 121 -10.70 -5.77 5.47
N VAL A 122 -11.80 -6.48 5.74
CA VAL A 122 -12.50 -7.25 4.70
C VAL A 122 -13.50 -6.33 3.97
N ARG A 123 -13.44 -6.35 2.65
CA ARG A 123 -14.38 -5.64 1.77
C ARG A 123 -14.73 -6.49 0.57
N THR A 124 -15.98 -6.36 0.10
CA THR A 124 -16.42 -6.96 -1.15
C THR A 124 -15.93 -6.11 -2.33
N PHE A 125 -15.23 -6.75 -3.26
CA PHE A 125 -14.75 -6.15 -4.50
C PHE A 125 -15.08 -7.08 -5.67
N HIS A 126 -15.90 -6.61 -6.61
CA HIS A 126 -16.48 -7.42 -7.69
C HIS A 126 -17.12 -8.73 -7.21
N GLY A 127 -17.90 -8.66 -6.12
CA GLY A 127 -18.61 -9.82 -5.56
C GLY A 127 -17.72 -10.79 -4.77
N LEU A 128 -16.42 -10.53 -4.66
CA LEU A 128 -15.49 -11.35 -3.89
C LEU A 128 -15.07 -10.63 -2.61
N GLU A 129 -15.08 -11.33 -1.48
CA GLU A 129 -14.47 -10.82 -0.25
C GLU A 129 -12.95 -10.77 -0.42
N LYS A 130 -12.36 -9.61 -0.11
CA LYS A 130 -10.93 -9.38 -0.16
C LYS A 130 -10.45 -8.74 1.11
N GLU A 131 -9.26 -9.15 1.54
CA GLU A 131 -8.54 -8.59 2.67
C GLU A 131 -7.64 -7.44 2.23
N TYR A 132 -7.80 -6.28 2.85
CA TYR A 132 -7.00 -5.09 2.58
C TYR A 132 -6.19 -4.68 3.80
N PRO A 133 -4.86 -4.49 3.69
CA PRO A 133 -4.03 -3.99 4.78
C PRO A 133 -4.53 -2.66 5.35
N ARG A 134 -4.65 -2.57 6.68
CA ARG A 134 -5.05 -1.33 7.38
C ARG A 134 -3.92 -0.32 7.53
N GLY A 135 -2.68 -0.71 7.25
CA GLY A 135 -1.48 0.11 7.50
C GLY A 135 -1.56 1.51 6.87
N LEU A 136 -2.07 1.60 5.65
CA LEU A 136 -2.22 2.88 4.94
C LEU A 136 -3.22 3.82 5.62
N ALA A 137 -4.40 3.29 5.98
CA ALA A 137 -5.41 4.04 6.71
C ALA A 137 -4.92 4.45 8.11
N ASN A 138 -4.23 3.55 8.81
CA ASN A 138 -3.66 3.84 10.13
C ASN A 138 -2.59 4.94 10.06
N LEU A 139 -1.67 4.89 9.09
CA LEU A 139 -0.68 5.94 8.89
C LEU A 139 -1.35 7.29 8.63
N SER A 140 -2.36 7.33 7.78
CA SER A 140 -3.12 8.56 7.49
C SER A 140 -3.81 9.11 8.74
N LEU A 141 -4.53 8.27 9.49
CA LEU A 141 -5.18 8.68 10.75
C LEU A 141 -4.19 9.21 11.80
N MET A 142 -3.02 8.58 11.92
CA MET A 142 -2.01 8.94 12.92
C MET A 142 -1.17 10.17 12.55
N SER A 143 -1.07 10.50 11.27
CA SER A 143 -0.25 11.62 10.76
C SER A 143 -1.06 12.81 10.25
N GLY A 144 -2.37 12.63 10.04
CA GLY A 144 -3.21 13.62 9.36
C GLY A 144 -2.97 13.70 7.85
N SER A 145 -2.24 12.75 7.27
CA SER A 145 -1.88 12.77 5.84
C SER A 145 -3.08 12.50 4.95
N ALA A 146 -3.16 13.21 3.83
CA ALA A 146 -4.07 12.84 2.74
C ALA A 146 -3.56 11.58 2.02
N ILE A 147 -4.47 10.70 1.64
CA ILE A 147 -4.17 9.53 0.81
C ILE A 147 -4.53 9.88 -0.63
N LEU A 148 -3.56 9.88 -1.54
CA LEU A 148 -3.79 10.07 -2.97
C LEU A 148 -3.66 8.72 -3.67
N PRO A 149 -4.78 8.13 -4.13
CA PRO A 149 -4.74 6.90 -4.93
C PRO A 149 -4.01 7.17 -6.24
N CYS A 150 -3.12 6.28 -6.62
CA CYS A 150 -2.30 6.46 -7.80
C CYS A 150 -2.22 5.18 -8.64
N PHE A 151 -2.49 5.31 -9.94
CA PHE A 151 -2.41 4.22 -10.90
C PHE A 151 -1.34 4.52 -11.94
N ARG A 152 -0.63 3.48 -12.38
CA ARG A 152 0.45 3.62 -13.36
C ARG A 152 0.33 2.53 -14.41
N THR A 153 -0.04 2.91 -15.63
CA THR A 153 -0.18 1.99 -16.76
C THR A 153 0.97 2.18 -17.74
N ILE A 154 1.35 1.10 -18.43
CA ILE A 154 2.24 1.18 -19.59
C ILE A 154 1.35 1.11 -20.83
N HIS A 155 1.43 2.13 -21.67
CA HIS A 155 0.80 2.19 -22.99
C HIS A 155 1.73 1.69 -24.09
N ASP A 156 1.22 1.67 -25.32
CA ASP A 156 1.98 1.35 -26.52
C ASP A 156 3.28 2.14 -26.59
N ARG A 157 4.33 1.48 -27.12
CA ARG A 157 5.69 2.04 -27.25
C ARG A 157 6.38 2.36 -25.91
N GLY A 158 5.85 1.88 -24.78
CA GLY A 158 6.50 1.98 -23.47
C GLY A 158 6.30 3.32 -22.78
N ARG A 159 5.33 4.13 -23.22
CA ARG A 159 4.91 5.33 -22.48
C ARG A 159 4.23 4.91 -21.19
N VAL A 160 4.48 5.66 -20.12
CA VAL A 160 3.88 5.47 -18.81
C VAL A 160 2.87 6.57 -18.58
N LEU A 161 1.63 6.20 -18.29
CA LEU A 161 0.64 7.13 -17.77
C LEU A 161 0.58 6.95 -16.25
N ILE A 162 0.69 8.08 -15.54
CA ILE A 162 0.49 8.18 -14.09
C ILE A 162 -0.82 8.93 -13.88
N GLU A 163 -1.75 8.32 -13.16
CA GLU A 163 -3.01 8.94 -12.76
C GLU A 163 -3.01 9.08 -11.24
N ILE A 164 -3.16 10.31 -10.75
CA ILE A 164 -3.29 10.64 -9.34
C ILE A 164 -4.73 11.10 -9.11
N HIS A 165 -5.43 10.44 -8.21
CA HIS A 165 -6.82 10.76 -7.90
C HIS A 165 -6.94 11.76 -6.74
N PRO A 166 -8.13 12.39 -6.59
CA PRO A 166 -8.40 13.28 -5.46
C PRO A 166 -8.06 12.66 -4.09
N PRO A 167 -7.67 13.49 -3.11
CA PRO A 167 -7.26 13.02 -1.79
C PRO A 167 -8.42 12.40 -1.02
N ILE A 168 -8.18 11.22 -0.46
CA ILE A 168 -9.02 10.55 0.53
C ILE A 168 -8.49 10.92 1.92
N ARG A 169 -9.38 11.35 2.81
CA ARG A 169 -9.07 11.61 4.22
C ARG A 169 -9.91 10.67 5.09
N PRO A 170 -9.31 9.61 5.64
CA PRO A 170 -9.98 8.77 6.61
C PRO A 170 -10.49 9.62 7.78
N GLN A 171 -11.75 9.47 8.11
CA GLN A 171 -12.31 10.08 9.30
C GLN A 171 -12.07 9.15 10.48
N SER A 172 -11.64 9.72 11.61
CA SER A 172 -11.75 9.01 12.88
C SER A 172 -13.24 8.95 13.21
N SER A 173 -13.90 7.87 12.81
CA SER A 173 -15.14 7.50 13.48
C SER A 173 -14.78 7.36 14.95
N GLY A 174 -15.28 8.26 15.80
CA GLY A 174 -15.05 8.21 17.25
C GLY A 174 -15.39 6.82 17.82
N PRO A 175 -15.14 6.56 19.12
CA PRO A 175 -15.51 5.30 19.75
C PRO A 175 -17.04 5.14 19.72
N GLY A 176 -17.58 4.60 18.63
CA GLY A 176 -18.96 4.80 18.25
C GLY A 176 -19.39 3.77 17.23
N ARG A 177 -19.76 2.60 17.76
CA ARG A 177 -20.41 1.46 17.11
C ARG A 177 -19.62 0.91 15.91
N LEU A 178 -18.75 -0.04 16.21
CA LEU A 178 -18.73 -1.24 15.37
C LEU A 178 -20.18 -1.72 15.35
N SER A 179 -20.90 -1.44 14.27
CA SER A 179 -22.08 -2.24 13.98
C SER A 179 -21.58 -3.66 13.97
N GLU A 180 -22.03 -4.47 14.93
CA GLU A 180 -22.00 -5.92 14.85
C GLU A 180 -22.84 -6.32 13.62
N THR A 181 -22.36 -6.01 12.42
CA THR A 181 -22.62 -6.87 11.29
C THR A 181 -21.82 -8.11 11.64
N ALA A 182 -22.50 -9.07 12.28
CA ALA A 182 -21.99 -10.39 12.57
C ALA A 182 -21.10 -10.80 11.41
N SER A 183 -19.81 -11.00 11.67
CA SER A 183 -18.91 -11.58 10.69
C SER A 183 -19.62 -12.81 10.14
N PRO A 184 -19.90 -12.90 8.82
CA PRO A 184 -20.41 -14.14 8.28
C PRO A 184 -19.42 -15.23 8.70
N GLU A 185 -19.92 -16.27 9.38
CA GLU A 185 -19.10 -17.41 9.78
C GLU A 185 -18.25 -17.81 8.57
N HIS A 186 -16.92 -17.75 8.74
CA HIS A 186 -16.02 -18.10 7.66
C HIS A 186 -16.33 -19.55 7.27
N PRO A 187 -16.58 -19.90 5.99
CA PRO A 187 -16.96 -21.26 5.61
C PRO A 187 -15.95 -22.35 6.01
N ALA A 188 -14.70 -21.97 6.31
CA ALA A 188 -13.69 -22.87 6.88
C ALA A 188 -14.00 -23.32 8.33
N ASP A 189 -14.68 -22.48 9.13
CA ASP A 189 -15.03 -22.80 10.52
C ASP A 189 -16.20 -23.80 10.62
N ARG A 190 -16.99 -23.96 9.54
CA ARG A 190 -18.06 -24.97 9.48
C ARG A 190 -17.55 -26.40 9.32
N GLN A 191 -16.34 -26.60 8.77
CA GLN A 191 -15.83 -27.95 8.53
C GLN A 191 -15.23 -28.60 9.79
N PHE A 192 -14.84 -27.82 10.80
CA PHE A 192 -14.26 -28.36 12.04
C PHE A 192 -15.28 -28.74 13.12
N ARG A 193 -16.55 -28.33 13.02
CA ARG A 193 -17.59 -28.59 14.03
C ARG A 193 -18.46 -29.84 13.79
N ARG A 194 -18.19 -30.65 12.75
CA ARG A 194 -18.97 -31.87 12.42
C ARG A 194 -18.25 -33.19 12.72
N GLY A 195 -17.36 -33.25 13.72
CA GLY A 195 -16.48 -34.42 13.90
C GLY A 195 -16.24 -34.96 15.30
N SER A 196 -17.12 -34.74 16.30
CA SER A 196 -16.89 -35.30 17.64
C SER A 196 -18.12 -35.83 18.38
N ASP A 197 -19.16 -36.25 17.66
CA ASP A 197 -20.24 -37.07 18.25
C ASP A 197 -20.19 -38.48 17.64
N SER A 198 -19.35 -39.34 18.23
CA SER A 198 -19.53 -40.79 18.17
C SER A 198 -19.24 -41.37 19.55
N ARG A 199 -20.25 -41.30 20.41
CA ARG A 199 -20.38 -42.23 21.53
C ARG A 199 -20.70 -43.62 20.98
N ASP A 200 -20.04 -44.60 21.57
CA ASP A 200 -20.61 -45.89 21.96
C ASP A 200 -20.99 -46.88 20.84
N GLN A 201 -20.12 -47.86 20.62
CA GLN A 201 -20.56 -49.26 20.58
C GLN A 201 -19.59 -50.15 21.35
N SER A 202 -19.99 -50.46 22.56
CA SER A 202 -19.64 -51.68 23.29
C SER A 202 -20.07 -52.95 22.52
N ARG A 203 -19.20 -53.98 22.49
CA ARG A 203 -19.46 -55.44 22.45
C ARG A 203 -18.11 -56.16 22.30
N ALA A 204 -17.60 -56.79 23.36
CA ALA A 204 -17.80 -58.22 23.66
C ALA A 204 -17.28 -59.14 22.54
N TRP A 205 -16.27 -59.96 22.82
CA TRP A 205 -16.20 -61.42 22.62
C TRP A 205 -14.73 -61.90 22.73
N GLN A 206 -14.49 -62.74 23.75
CA GLN A 206 -13.42 -63.76 23.91
C GLN A 206 -11.99 -63.31 24.21
#